data_AF-A0A2V8UNF9-F1
#
_entry.id   AF-A0A2V8UNF9-F1
#
_cell.length_a   1.000
_cell.length_b   1.000
_cell.length_c   1.000
_cell.angle_alpha   90.00
_cell.angle_beta   90.00
_cell.angle_gamma   90.00
#
_symmetry.space_group_name_H-M   'P 1'
#
loop_
_entity.id
_entity.type
_entity.pdbx_description
1 polymer ?
#
loop_
_entity_poly.entity_id
_entity_poly.type
_entity_poly.pdbx_seq_one_letter_code
_entity_poly.pdbx_strand_id
1 'polypeptide(L)'
;WNTATQLPGAQIDLITGWLDDASQTAWGRPVNAVVATTGSLLISDDQAGAIYRMTYAPAAVSAASGVAILTPESIGSIYGANLSLQTVGATSPDWPTSLAGATVTVQDTTGTARPAGLAYVSPAQINFEVPEGTAIGNATLTLQNITGTHALGSVLIATTAPSLFTANGDGKGVAAATAVEIVLPTTFESPIPVFTCERAGNCKSVPMQLGVDTPIYVSFYGTGIRGRSSLNDVTVTIGGVAASVVYAGPQRTYPGLDQVNVALPLSLHNAGEVDVVLTVNGQSANTVRIAVE
;
A
#
# COMPACT_ATOMS: atom_id res chain seq x y z
N TRP A 1 29.22 0.17 17.03
CA TRP A 1 30.52 0.87 17.11
C TRP A 1 30.27 2.22 17.75
N ASN A 2 30.92 2.53 18.88
CA ASN A 2 30.80 3.83 19.52
C ASN A 2 31.85 4.78 18.90
N THR A 3 31.40 5.85 18.25
CA THR A 3 32.27 6.78 17.51
C THR A 3 33.13 7.66 18.42
N ALA A 4 32.74 7.86 19.68
CA ALA A 4 33.50 8.65 20.65
C ALA A 4 34.60 7.82 21.32
N THR A 5 34.33 6.56 21.63
CA THR A 5 35.28 5.68 22.33
C THR A 5 36.09 4.79 21.40
N GLN A 6 35.69 4.68 20.12
CA GLN A 6 36.27 3.75 19.14
C GLN A 6 36.27 2.29 19.64
N LEU A 7 35.26 1.92 20.42
CA LEU A 7 35.08 0.57 20.93
C LEU A 7 33.77 -0.03 20.38
N PRO A 8 33.69 -1.37 20.26
CA PRO A 8 32.41 -2.05 20.11
C PRO A 8 31.45 -1.63 21.24
N GLY A 9 30.18 -1.43 20.91
CA GLY A 9 29.15 -1.22 21.92
C GLY A 9 28.84 -2.52 22.66
N ALA A 10 27.82 -2.49 23.53
CA ALA A 10 27.24 -3.72 24.06
C ALA A 10 26.82 -4.65 22.90
N GLN A 11 27.06 -5.95 23.06
CA GLN A 11 26.53 -6.94 22.14
C GLN A 11 25.00 -6.87 22.16
N ILE A 12 24.41 -6.97 20.98
CA ILE A 12 22.97 -7.07 20.78
C ILE A 12 22.70 -8.28 19.91
N ASP A 13 21.59 -8.96 20.17
CA ASP A 13 21.14 -10.02 19.28
C ASP A 13 20.59 -9.39 17.99
N LEU A 14 21.27 -9.64 16.88
CA LEU A 14 20.86 -9.12 15.58
C LEU A 14 19.66 -9.89 15.02
N ILE A 15 19.64 -11.21 15.22
CA ILE A 15 18.55 -12.10 14.83
C ILE A 15 18.42 -13.21 15.88
N THR A 16 17.20 -13.49 16.30
CA THR A 16 16.85 -14.52 17.28
C THR A 16 15.81 -15.48 16.71
N GLY A 17 15.42 -16.51 17.46
CA GLY A 17 14.31 -17.39 17.11
C GLY A 17 14.70 -18.77 16.59
N TRP A 18 16.00 -19.08 16.43
CA TRP A 18 16.48 -20.44 16.16
C TRP A 18 16.37 -21.38 17.34
N LEU A 19 16.30 -20.83 18.55
CA LEU A 19 16.10 -21.54 19.81
C LEU A 19 14.72 -21.21 20.36
N ASP A 20 13.94 -22.24 20.65
CA ASP A 20 12.75 -22.10 21.47
C ASP A 20 13.16 -22.06 22.95
N ASP A 21 12.96 -20.92 23.62
CA ASP A 21 13.46 -20.72 24.98
C ASP A 21 12.79 -21.63 26.02
N ALA A 22 11.55 -22.05 25.79
CA ALA A 22 10.80 -22.86 26.75
C ALA A 22 11.22 -24.33 26.72
N SER A 23 11.38 -24.88 25.51
CA SER A 23 11.74 -26.27 25.27
C SER A 23 13.24 -26.50 25.10
N GLN A 24 14.02 -25.42 24.92
CA GLN A 24 15.45 -25.45 24.60
C GLN A 24 15.77 -26.26 23.32
N THR A 25 14.78 -26.43 22.44
CA THR A 25 14.99 -27.08 21.15
C THR A 25 15.38 -26.04 20.11
N ALA A 26 16.48 -26.30 19.40
CA ALA A 26 16.91 -25.48 18.28
C ALA A 26 16.46 -26.10 16.95
N TRP A 27 15.84 -25.30 16.08
CA TRP A 27 15.48 -25.75 14.72
C TRP A 27 16.57 -25.45 13.68
N GLY A 28 17.57 -24.63 14.03
CA GLY A 28 18.75 -24.40 13.21
C GLY A 28 19.94 -23.90 14.01
N ARG A 29 21.10 -23.82 13.37
CA ARG A 29 22.38 -23.48 13.99
C ARG A 29 23.17 -22.52 13.10
N PRO A 30 22.97 -21.21 13.25
CA PRO A 30 23.74 -20.21 12.51
C PRO A 30 25.24 -20.32 12.82
N VAL A 31 26.09 -20.36 11.78
CA VAL A 31 27.55 -20.58 11.91
C VAL A 31 28.37 -19.35 11.51
N ASN A 32 27.99 -18.70 10.41
CA ASN A 32 28.75 -17.58 9.86
C ASN A 32 27.81 -16.60 9.16
N ALA A 33 28.25 -15.36 9.04
CA ALA A 33 27.56 -14.33 8.30
C ALA A 33 28.52 -13.61 7.35
N VAL A 34 28.07 -13.35 6.11
CA VAL A 34 28.82 -12.56 5.12
C VAL A 34 27.93 -11.47 4.54
N VAL A 35 28.50 -10.30 4.28
CA VAL A 35 27.79 -9.22 3.58
C VAL A 35 27.89 -9.49 2.08
N ALA A 36 26.75 -9.68 1.42
CA ALA A 36 26.67 -9.83 -0.03
C ALA A 36 27.07 -8.53 -0.74
N THR A 37 27.42 -8.61 -2.01
CA THR A 37 27.71 -7.42 -2.86
C THR A 37 26.53 -6.45 -2.95
N THR A 38 25.31 -6.92 -2.67
CA THR A 38 24.08 -6.10 -2.58
C THR A 38 23.84 -5.51 -1.18
N GLY A 39 24.78 -5.65 -0.24
CA GLY A 39 24.66 -5.18 1.14
C GLY A 39 23.79 -6.03 2.08
N SER A 40 23.17 -7.12 1.60
CA SER A 40 22.39 -8.04 2.43
C SER A 40 23.30 -8.92 3.31
N LEU A 41 22.87 -9.30 4.51
CA LEU A 41 23.60 -10.27 5.34
C LEU A 41 23.15 -11.69 4.96
N LEU A 42 24.07 -12.52 4.51
CA LEU A 42 23.85 -13.95 4.29
C LEU A 42 24.33 -14.71 5.52
N ILE A 43 23.52 -15.61 6.06
CA ILE A 43 23.80 -16.37 7.26
C ILE A 43 23.75 -17.85 6.91
N SER A 44 24.85 -18.57 7.12
CA SER A 44 24.89 -20.01 6.91
C SER A 44 24.39 -20.76 8.14
N ASP A 45 23.64 -21.84 7.93
CA ASP A 45 23.13 -22.73 8.96
C ASP A 45 23.46 -24.18 8.62
N ASP A 46 24.30 -24.80 9.45
CA ASP A 46 24.81 -26.15 9.22
C ASP A 46 23.90 -27.25 9.78
N GLN A 47 22.87 -26.91 10.55
CA GLN A 47 21.85 -27.85 11.01
C GLN A 47 20.69 -27.94 10.02
N ALA A 48 20.25 -26.80 9.48
CA ALA A 48 19.23 -26.75 8.44
C ALA A 48 19.78 -27.01 7.03
N GLY A 49 21.11 -26.93 6.85
CA GLY A 49 21.75 -27.03 5.52
C GLY A 49 21.36 -25.88 4.60
N ALA A 50 21.19 -24.67 5.14
CA ALA A 50 20.61 -23.53 4.46
C ALA A 50 21.51 -22.28 4.52
N ILE A 51 21.28 -21.34 3.60
CA ILE A 51 21.78 -19.97 3.68
C ILE A 51 20.57 -19.05 3.76
N TYR A 52 20.39 -18.38 4.89
CA TYR A 52 19.37 -17.34 5.05
C TYR A 52 19.90 -16.03 4.50
N ARG A 53 19.07 -15.30 3.75
CA ARG A 53 19.37 -13.93 3.34
C ARG A 53 18.54 -12.98 4.18
N MET A 54 19.19 -12.25 5.08
CA MET A 54 18.59 -11.09 5.73
C MET A 54 18.48 -9.97 4.70
N THR A 55 17.28 -9.79 4.19
CA THR A 55 16.90 -8.59 3.46
C THR A 55 16.28 -7.61 4.44
N TYR A 56 16.49 -6.32 4.23
CA TYR A 56 15.63 -5.33 4.86
C TYR A 56 14.19 -5.66 4.51
N ALA A 57 13.28 -5.60 5.48
CA ALA A 57 11.87 -5.44 5.13
C ALA A 57 11.78 -4.24 4.18
N PRO A 58 10.94 -4.30 3.13
CA PRO A 58 10.78 -3.17 2.23
C PRO A 58 10.49 -1.92 3.06
N ALA A 59 11.22 -0.85 2.81
CA ALA A 59 11.15 0.36 3.65
C ALA A 59 9.73 0.92 3.70
N ALA A 60 8.98 0.72 2.63
CA ALA A 60 7.59 1.06 2.52
C ALA A 60 6.85 0.04 1.63
N VAL A 61 5.54 -0.02 1.81
CA VAL A 61 4.60 -0.82 1.02
C VAL A 61 3.44 0.04 0.56
N SER A 62 2.73 -0.37 -0.48
CA SER A 62 1.47 0.27 -0.89
C SER A 62 0.51 0.34 0.31
N ALA A 63 0.03 1.54 0.63
CA ALA A 63 -0.90 1.74 1.73
C ALA A 63 -2.25 1.04 1.52
N ALA A 64 -2.56 0.67 0.28
CA ALA A 64 -3.79 0.00 -0.10
C ALA A 64 -3.73 -1.54 0.01
N SER A 65 -2.55 -2.15 -0.15
CA SER A 65 -2.41 -3.61 -0.31
C SER A 65 -1.29 -4.26 0.48
N GLY A 66 -0.33 -3.50 1.01
CA GLY A 66 0.87 -4.04 1.63
C GLY A 66 1.92 -4.59 0.64
N VAL A 67 1.72 -4.43 -0.67
CA VAL A 67 2.70 -4.84 -1.69
C VAL A 67 3.91 -3.90 -1.68
N ALA A 68 5.11 -4.47 -1.75
CA ALA A 68 6.40 -3.79 -1.66
C ALA A 68 6.87 -3.09 -2.95
N ILE A 69 5.94 -2.51 -3.70
CA ILE A 69 6.21 -1.76 -4.93
C ILE A 69 5.36 -0.50 -4.85
N LEU A 70 5.97 0.66 -5.11
CA LEU A 70 5.30 1.95 -5.16
C LEU A 70 5.48 2.56 -6.56
N THR A 71 4.75 3.63 -6.83
CA THR A 71 4.91 4.45 -8.04
C THR A 71 5.12 5.91 -7.65
N PRO A 72 5.60 6.77 -8.56
CA PRO A 72 5.50 8.21 -8.36
C PRO A 72 4.05 8.58 -8.05
N GLU A 73 3.85 9.49 -7.10
CA GLU A 73 2.53 9.93 -6.64
C GLU A 73 1.60 8.77 -6.23
N SER A 74 2.15 7.75 -5.56
CA SER A 74 1.33 6.73 -4.87
C SER A 74 1.40 6.91 -3.36
N ILE A 75 0.43 6.35 -2.65
CA ILE A 75 0.38 6.37 -1.18
C ILE A 75 1.13 5.14 -0.65
N GLY A 76 2.23 5.39 0.04
CA GLY A 76 3.02 4.38 0.74
C GLY A 76 2.79 4.40 2.25
N SER A 77 2.98 3.25 2.88
CA SER A 77 3.04 3.09 4.33
C SER A 77 4.41 2.54 4.73
N ILE A 78 5.03 3.18 5.72
CA ILE A 78 6.17 2.65 6.48
C ILE A 78 5.63 2.11 7.78
N TYR A 79 5.98 0.87 8.13
CA TYR A 79 5.68 0.27 9.43
C TYR A 79 6.96 0.06 10.22
N GLY A 80 6.89 0.21 11.54
CA GLY A 80 8.06 0.02 12.39
C GLY A 80 7.78 0.31 13.85
N ALA A 81 8.83 0.71 14.57
CA ALA A 81 8.75 1.18 15.94
C ALA A 81 9.52 2.47 16.08
N ASN A 82 9.12 3.32 17.03
CA ASN A 82 9.76 4.60 17.34
C ASN A 82 9.86 5.54 16.13
N LEU A 83 8.92 5.48 15.19
CA LEU A 83 8.92 6.36 14.01
C LEU A 83 8.62 7.81 14.41
N SER A 84 7.75 8.02 15.39
CA SER A 84 7.44 9.30 16.02
C SER A 84 7.05 9.11 17.49
N LEU A 85 7.02 10.19 18.27
CA LEU A 85 6.45 10.17 19.63
C LEU A 85 4.94 10.39 19.65
N GLN A 86 4.37 10.91 18.58
CA GLN A 86 2.97 11.34 18.54
C GLN A 86 2.24 10.69 17.37
N THR A 87 0.94 10.51 17.57
CA THR A 87 0.00 10.11 16.52
C THR A 87 -0.72 11.35 16.00
N VAL A 88 -0.46 11.73 14.75
CA VAL A 88 -1.01 12.92 14.11
C VAL A 88 -1.37 12.60 12.66
N GLY A 89 -2.57 12.98 12.24
CA GLY A 89 -2.99 13.00 10.84
C GLY A 89 -2.94 14.42 10.26
N ALA A 90 -2.66 14.52 8.96
CA ALA A 90 -2.81 15.77 8.23
C ALA A 90 -4.28 16.21 8.22
N THR A 91 -4.52 17.51 8.33
CA THR A 91 -5.87 18.10 8.42
C THR A 91 -6.36 18.70 7.11
N SER A 92 -5.51 18.72 6.08
CA SER A 92 -5.86 19.16 4.73
C SER A 92 -5.30 18.18 3.68
N PRO A 93 -5.77 18.27 2.43
CA PRO A 93 -5.20 17.49 1.32
C PRO A 93 -3.83 17.99 0.87
N ASP A 94 -3.34 19.14 1.36
CA ASP A 94 -1.97 19.59 1.11
C ASP A 94 -1.04 18.97 2.16
N TRP A 95 -0.67 17.71 1.95
CA TRP A 95 0.11 16.95 2.95
C TRP A 95 1.47 17.60 3.19
N PRO A 96 1.78 17.99 4.45
CA PRO A 96 3.02 18.68 4.76
C PRO A 96 4.21 17.72 4.66
N THR A 97 5.37 18.26 4.31
CA THR A 97 6.63 17.49 4.28
C THR A 97 7.24 17.28 5.67
N SER A 98 6.63 17.85 6.72
CA SER A 98 6.96 17.58 8.11
C SER A 98 5.69 17.51 8.95
N LEU A 99 5.53 16.42 9.69
CA LEU A 99 4.36 16.18 10.53
C LEU A 99 4.79 15.52 11.84
N ALA A 100 4.37 16.07 12.98
CA ALA A 100 4.79 15.61 14.31
C ALA A 100 6.32 15.50 14.48
N GLY A 101 7.08 16.37 13.81
CA GLY A 101 8.55 16.37 13.82
C GLY A 101 9.21 15.26 13.00
N ALA A 102 8.43 14.46 12.25
CA ALA A 102 8.93 13.49 11.29
C ALA A 102 8.99 14.08 9.88
N THR A 103 10.02 13.72 9.12
CA THR A 103 10.19 14.01 7.70
C THR A 103 10.70 12.75 7.01
N VAL A 104 10.01 12.29 5.95
CA VAL A 104 10.47 11.18 5.11
C VAL A 104 11.08 11.76 3.84
N THR A 105 12.28 11.32 3.47
CA THR A 105 12.93 11.69 2.21
C THR A 105 13.04 10.46 1.32
N VAL A 106 12.63 10.61 0.06
CA VAL A 106 12.77 9.60 -1.00
C VAL A 106 13.91 10.04 -1.90
N GLN A 107 14.98 9.24 -1.96
CA GLN A 107 16.07 9.42 -2.92
C GLN A 107 15.94 8.39 -4.03
N ASP A 108 15.76 8.86 -5.26
CA ASP A 108 15.56 7.99 -6.41
C ASP A 108 16.88 7.47 -7.01
N THR A 109 16.76 6.62 -8.04
CA THR A 109 17.90 6.00 -8.71
C THR A 109 18.84 6.99 -9.42
N THR A 110 18.43 8.25 -9.61
CA THR A 110 19.27 9.32 -10.18
C THR A 110 20.07 10.06 -9.11
N GLY A 111 19.84 9.74 -7.83
CA GLY A 111 20.43 10.41 -6.68
C GLY A 111 19.64 11.63 -6.20
N THR A 112 18.52 11.97 -6.85
CA THR A 112 17.69 13.11 -6.46
C THR A 112 16.88 12.77 -5.22
N ALA A 113 17.06 13.56 -4.16
CA ALA A 113 16.37 13.39 -2.88
C ALA A 113 15.24 14.43 -2.74
N ARG A 114 14.03 13.96 -2.44
CA ARG A 114 12.83 14.81 -2.28
C ARG A 114 12.11 14.46 -0.98
N PRO A 115 11.68 15.45 -0.17
CA PRO A 115 10.81 15.16 0.96
C PRO A 115 9.42 14.72 0.48
N ALA A 116 8.84 13.74 1.16
CA ALA A 116 7.50 13.23 0.90
C ALA A 116 6.43 14.00 1.68
N GLY A 117 5.25 14.19 1.08
CA GLY A 117 4.07 14.69 1.79
C GLY A 117 3.55 13.62 2.76
N LEU A 118 3.32 13.98 4.02
CA LEU A 118 2.92 13.07 5.09
C LEU A 118 1.43 13.21 5.42
N ALA A 119 0.67 12.12 5.23
CA ALA A 119 -0.75 12.04 5.55
C ALA A 119 -1.00 11.72 7.03
N TYR A 120 -0.12 10.89 7.60
CA TYR A 120 -0.29 10.32 8.93
C TYR A 120 1.07 9.90 9.48
N VAL A 121 1.29 10.15 10.77
CA VAL A 121 2.49 9.78 11.51
C VAL A 121 2.06 9.23 12.87
N SER A 122 2.63 8.11 13.29
CA SER A 122 2.48 7.52 14.63
C SER A 122 3.79 6.86 15.06
N PRO A 123 3.90 6.36 16.31
CA PRO A 123 5.05 5.58 16.73
C PRO A 123 5.32 4.31 15.90
N ALA A 124 4.29 3.77 15.23
CA ALA A 124 4.37 2.50 14.53
C ALA A 124 4.11 2.58 13.01
N GLN A 125 3.64 3.71 12.51
CA GLN A 125 3.28 3.86 11.09
C GLN A 125 3.48 5.29 10.58
N ILE A 126 3.92 5.42 9.34
CA ILE A 126 3.86 6.68 8.57
C ILE A 126 3.16 6.39 7.24
N ASN A 127 2.18 7.20 6.87
CA ASN A 127 1.60 7.21 5.52
C ASN A 127 2.07 8.47 4.80
N PHE A 128 2.55 8.28 3.57
CA PHE A 128 3.16 9.34 2.78
C PHE A 128 2.82 9.20 1.30
N GLU A 129 2.89 10.29 0.56
CA GLU A 129 2.89 10.26 -0.90
C GLU A 129 4.33 10.16 -1.42
N VAL A 130 4.60 9.22 -2.33
CA VAL A 130 5.86 9.21 -3.08
C VAL A 130 5.95 10.50 -3.91
N PRO A 131 7.01 11.32 -3.77
CA PRO A 131 7.09 12.60 -4.46
C PRO A 131 6.90 12.49 -5.97
N GLU A 132 6.22 13.47 -6.55
CA GLU A 132 6.15 13.65 -8.00
C GLU A 132 7.55 13.67 -8.62
N GLY A 133 7.69 13.08 -9.80
CA GLY A 133 8.95 13.03 -10.55
C GLY A 133 10.02 12.11 -9.94
N THR A 134 9.68 11.28 -8.94
CA THR A 134 10.55 10.20 -8.47
C THR A 134 10.86 9.26 -9.63
N ALA A 135 12.14 9.06 -9.95
CA ALA A 135 12.52 8.20 -11.08
C ALA A 135 12.21 6.72 -10.84
N ILE A 136 11.81 6.02 -11.91
CA ILE A 136 11.59 4.56 -11.90
C ILE A 136 12.91 3.84 -11.58
N GLY A 137 12.85 2.85 -10.69
CA GLY A 137 14.02 2.13 -10.20
C GLY A 137 14.02 1.99 -8.67
N ASN A 138 15.13 1.54 -8.11
CA ASN A 138 15.26 1.41 -6.66
C ASN A 138 15.43 2.80 -6.02
N ALA A 139 14.58 3.13 -5.05
CA ALA A 139 14.69 4.35 -4.25
C ALA A 139 15.06 3.99 -2.81
N THR A 140 15.85 4.84 -2.15
CA THR A 140 16.14 4.74 -0.72
C THR A 140 15.26 5.71 0.07
N LEU A 141 14.86 5.29 1.27
CA LEU A 141 14.05 6.08 2.18
C LEU A 141 14.84 6.40 3.44
N THR A 142 14.78 7.66 3.86
CA THR A 142 15.32 8.12 5.14
C THR A 142 14.24 8.83 5.95
N LEU A 143 14.25 8.60 7.26
CA LEU A 143 13.39 9.25 8.23
C LEU A 143 14.24 10.18 9.08
N GLN A 144 13.91 11.47 9.10
CA GLN A 144 14.39 12.39 10.11
C GLN A 144 13.28 12.57 11.15
N ASN A 145 13.59 12.33 12.42
CA ASN A 145 12.70 12.60 13.54
C ASN A 145 13.48 13.21 14.72
N ILE A 146 12.85 13.31 15.88
CA ILE A 146 13.47 13.91 17.08
C ILE A 146 14.71 13.17 17.60
N THR A 147 14.89 11.88 17.26
CA THR A 147 16.05 11.08 17.70
C THR A 147 17.20 11.11 16.69
N GLY A 148 16.98 11.71 15.52
CA GLY A 148 17.98 11.89 14.47
C GLY A 148 17.51 11.41 13.10
N THR A 149 18.48 11.13 12.23
CA THR A 149 18.26 10.62 10.89
C THR A 149 18.48 9.12 10.86
N HIS A 150 17.51 8.38 10.32
CA HIS A 150 17.45 6.93 10.27
C HIS A 150 17.29 6.46 8.82
N ALA A 151 18.06 5.46 8.42
CA ALA A 151 17.82 4.77 7.15
C ALA A 151 16.63 3.80 7.33
N LEU A 152 15.62 3.93 6.47
CA LEU A 152 14.46 3.03 6.46
C LEU A 152 14.66 1.84 5.52
N GLY A 153 15.58 1.96 4.57
CA GLY A 153 15.89 0.94 3.57
C GLY A 153 15.56 1.41 2.16
N SER A 154 15.14 0.49 1.30
CA SER A 154 14.80 0.78 -0.09
C SER A 154 13.43 0.20 -0.50
N VAL A 155 12.86 0.76 -1.56
CA VAL A 155 11.63 0.31 -2.21
C VAL A 155 11.78 0.42 -3.73
N LEU A 156 11.12 -0.49 -4.46
CA LEU A 156 11.05 -0.39 -5.92
C LEU A 156 10.00 0.65 -6.32
N ILE A 157 10.40 1.61 -7.17
CA ILE A 157 9.51 2.55 -7.85
C ILE A 157 9.25 2.02 -9.26
N ALA A 158 8.00 1.69 -9.56
CA ALA A 158 7.54 1.22 -10.87
C ALA A 158 6.66 2.28 -11.56
N THR A 159 6.45 2.13 -12.87
CA THR A 159 5.54 3.00 -13.63
C THR A 159 4.10 2.87 -13.16
N THR A 160 3.65 1.63 -12.93
CA THR A 160 2.34 1.30 -12.36
C THR A 160 2.51 0.15 -11.38
N ALA A 161 1.75 0.18 -10.29
CA ALA A 161 1.66 -0.88 -9.28
C ALA A 161 0.26 -0.77 -8.63
N PRO A 162 -0.80 -1.19 -9.35
CA PRO A 162 -2.16 -0.88 -8.93
C PRO A 162 -2.51 -1.56 -7.61
N SER A 163 -3.20 -0.86 -6.73
CA SER A 163 -3.76 -1.40 -5.49
C SER A 163 -5.07 -0.70 -5.18
N LEU A 164 -6.04 -1.44 -4.62
CA LEU A 164 -7.36 -0.92 -4.24
C LEU A 164 -7.46 -0.86 -2.71
N PHE A 165 -7.96 0.26 -2.19
CA PHE A 165 -8.23 0.39 -0.77
C PHE A 165 -9.45 -0.44 -0.38
N THR A 166 -9.42 -1.00 0.83
CA THR A 166 -10.56 -1.69 1.44
C THR A 166 -11.12 -0.88 2.58
N ALA A 167 -12.42 -1.00 2.84
CA ALA A 167 -13.10 -0.27 3.89
C ALA A 167 -12.53 -0.57 5.29
N ASN A 168 -11.96 -1.77 5.47
CA ASN A 168 -11.26 -2.16 6.70
C ASN A 168 -9.81 -1.66 6.79
N GLY A 169 -9.21 -1.20 5.69
CA GLY A 169 -7.84 -0.69 5.65
C GLY A 169 -6.75 -1.77 5.69
N ASP A 170 -7.08 -3.02 5.41
CA ASP A 170 -6.19 -4.19 5.46
C ASP A 170 -5.85 -4.76 4.08
N GLY A 171 -6.34 -4.11 3.02
CA GLY A 171 -6.17 -4.53 1.63
C GLY A 171 -6.97 -5.77 1.23
N LYS A 172 -7.91 -6.22 2.06
CA LYS A 172 -8.77 -7.40 1.80
C LYS A 172 -10.24 -7.12 2.09
N GLY A 173 -11.12 -7.92 1.48
CA GLY A 173 -12.56 -7.82 1.70
C GLY A 173 -13.18 -6.61 1.01
N VAL A 174 -14.09 -5.92 1.72
CA VAL A 174 -14.98 -4.91 1.13
C VAL A 174 -14.22 -3.72 0.56
N ALA A 175 -14.51 -3.35 -0.67
CA ALA A 175 -13.89 -2.20 -1.33
C ALA A 175 -14.19 -0.88 -0.60
N ALA A 176 -13.19 -0.02 -0.47
CA ALA A 176 -13.42 1.40 -0.21
C ALA A 176 -13.82 2.06 -1.54
N ALA A 177 -15.11 2.33 -1.68
CA ALA A 177 -15.68 2.84 -2.93
C ALA A 177 -16.93 3.68 -2.65
N THR A 178 -17.29 4.52 -3.62
CA THR A 178 -18.63 5.15 -3.71
C THR A 178 -19.35 4.63 -4.94
N ALA A 179 -20.67 4.78 -4.98
CA ALA A 179 -21.47 4.42 -6.15
C ALA A 179 -22.57 5.44 -6.39
N VAL A 180 -22.96 5.56 -7.65
CA VAL A 180 -24.14 6.31 -8.09
C VAL A 180 -25.04 5.38 -8.91
N GLU A 181 -26.33 5.48 -8.65
CA GLU A 181 -27.39 4.92 -9.49
C GLU A 181 -27.88 6.01 -10.44
N ILE A 182 -28.05 5.69 -11.72
CA ILE A 182 -28.56 6.62 -12.73
C ILE A 182 -29.95 6.17 -13.18
N VAL A 183 -30.97 7.01 -13.03
CA VAL A 183 -32.33 6.71 -13.49
C VAL A 183 -32.49 7.07 -14.97
N LEU A 184 -32.90 6.12 -15.80
CA LEU A 184 -33.21 6.35 -17.21
C LEU A 184 -34.71 6.66 -17.43
N PRO A 185 -35.07 7.52 -18.40
CA PRO A 185 -34.19 8.30 -19.29
C PRO A 185 -33.79 9.66 -18.70
N THR A 186 -34.16 9.96 -17.45
CA THR A 186 -33.96 11.29 -16.84
C THR A 186 -32.50 11.62 -16.56
N THR A 187 -31.61 10.61 -16.58
CA THR A 187 -30.18 10.69 -16.23
C THR A 187 -29.94 11.26 -14.84
N PHE A 188 -30.94 11.17 -13.96
CA PHE A 188 -30.81 11.63 -12.59
C PHE A 188 -29.87 10.70 -11.83
N GLU A 189 -28.83 11.26 -11.22
CA GLU A 189 -27.83 10.51 -10.44
C GLU A 189 -28.15 10.59 -8.94
N SER A 190 -28.19 9.43 -8.27
CA SER A 190 -28.38 9.33 -6.83
C SER A 190 -27.24 8.53 -6.19
N PRO A 191 -26.57 9.04 -5.14
CA PRO A 191 -25.56 8.27 -4.44
C PRO A 191 -26.18 7.09 -3.68
N ILE A 192 -25.52 5.93 -3.75
CA ILE A 192 -25.89 4.72 -3.01
C ILE A 192 -24.69 4.16 -2.25
N PRO A 193 -24.90 3.51 -1.08
CA PRO A 193 -23.82 2.93 -0.30
C PRO A 193 -23.25 1.67 -0.96
N VAL A 194 -21.92 1.53 -0.99
CA VAL A 194 -21.23 0.29 -1.38
C VAL A 194 -20.91 -0.58 -0.16
N PHE A 195 -20.73 0.06 0.99
CA PHE A 195 -20.40 -0.59 2.25
C PHE A 195 -20.97 0.20 3.43
N THR A 196 -21.02 -0.44 4.59
CA THR A 196 -21.29 0.17 5.89
C THR A 196 -20.31 -0.34 6.92
N CYS A 197 -19.98 0.46 7.93
CA CYS A 197 -19.07 0.07 9.01
C CYS A 197 -19.76 0.28 10.36
N GLU A 198 -19.86 -0.78 11.16
CA GLU A 198 -20.35 -0.68 12.54
C GLU A 198 -19.32 0.05 13.43
N ARG A 199 -18.04 -0.18 13.13
CA ARG A 199 -16.88 0.52 13.67
C ARG A 199 -15.72 0.45 12.65
N ALA A 200 -14.70 1.28 12.84
CA ALA A 200 -13.49 1.21 12.03
C ALA A 200 -12.90 -0.22 12.04
N GLY A 201 -12.54 -0.75 10.87
CA GLY A 201 -12.06 -2.12 10.71
C GLY A 201 -13.15 -3.20 10.79
N ASN A 202 -14.43 -2.83 10.84
CA ASN A 202 -15.55 -3.77 10.79
C ASN A 202 -16.61 -3.29 9.79
N CYS A 203 -16.27 -3.40 8.51
CA CYS A 203 -17.12 -3.01 7.40
C CYS A 203 -17.68 -4.23 6.66
N LYS A 204 -18.90 -4.09 6.15
CA LYS A 204 -19.64 -5.08 5.36
C LYS A 204 -20.12 -4.44 4.07
N SER A 205 -20.18 -5.20 2.98
CA SER A 205 -20.77 -4.73 1.73
C SER A 205 -22.26 -4.48 1.90
N VAL A 206 -22.78 -3.47 1.22
CA VAL A 206 -24.21 -3.23 1.08
C VAL A 206 -24.62 -3.70 -0.32
N PRO A 207 -25.59 -4.62 -0.46
CA PRO A 207 -26.09 -5.04 -1.76
C PRO A 207 -26.61 -3.85 -2.56
N MET A 208 -26.12 -3.70 -3.79
CA MET A 208 -26.60 -2.69 -4.74
C MET A 208 -27.55 -3.35 -5.73
N GLN A 209 -28.78 -2.85 -5.81
CA GLN A 209 -29.83 -3.40 -6.65
C GLN A 209 -29.64 -3.01 -8.13
N LEU A 210 -29.33 -3.96 -9.00
CA LEU A 210 -29.13 -3.70 -10.43
C LEU A 210 -30.45 -3.71 -11.18
N GLY A 211 -30.74 -2.65 -11.94
CA GLY A 211 -31.93 -2.57 -12.80
C GLY A 211 -31.62 -2.18 -14.23
N VAL A 212 -32.50 -2.56 -15.16
CA VAL A 212 -32.42 -2.17 -16.59
C VAL A 212 -32.51 -0.66 -16.79
N ASP A 213 -33.31 0.02 -15.95
CA ASP A 213 -33.53 1.47 -16.00
C ASP A 213 -32.76 2.22 -14.91
N THR A 214 -31.96 1.49 -14.11
CA THR A 214 -31.15 2.02 -13.01
C THR A 214 -29.70 1.50 -13.06
N PRO A 215 -28.92 1.77 -14.13
CA PRO A 215 -27.52 1.40 -14.18
C PRO A 215 -26.72 2.04 -13.03
N ILE A 216 -25.81 1.25 -12.46
CA ILE A 216 -24.95 1.69 -11.35
C ILE A 216 -23.50 1.83 -11.84
N TYR A 217 -22.87 2.93 -11.42
CA TYR A 217 -21.45 3.19 -11.62
C TYR A 217 -20.75 3.21 -10.26
N VAL A 218 -19.71 2.39 -10.11
CA VAL A 218 -18.90 2.31 -8.89
C VAL A 218 -17.57 3.03 -9.12
N SER A 219 -17.19 3.84 -8.15
CA SER A 219 -15.92 4.55 -8.06
C SER A 219 -15.04 3.86 -7.02
N PHE A 220 -14.14 2.99 -7.47
CA PHE A 220 -13.18 2.30 -6.61
C PHE A 220 -12.00 3.19 -6.29
N TYR A 221 -11.62 3.32 -5.02
CA TYR A 221 -10.45 4.06 -4.61
C TYR A 221 -9.21 3.18 -4.53
N GLY A 222 -8.08 3.70 -5.00
CA GLY A 222 -6.82 2.97 -5.06
C GLY A 222 -5.61 3.88 -5.09
N THR A 223 -4.45 3.32 -5.41
CA THR A 223 -3.21 4.05 -5.63
C THR A 223 -2.30 3.27 -6.58
N GLY A 224 -1.31 3.93 -7.19
CA GLY A 224 -0.38 3.32 -8.13
C GLY A 224 -0.95 3.03 -9.52
N ILE A 225 -2.07 3.67 -9.87
CA ILE A 225 -2.84 3.48 -11.11
C ILE A 225 -2.53 4.59 -12.13
N ARG A 226 -2.35 5.84 -11.68
CA ARG A 226 -2.25 7.02 -12.56
C ARG A 226 -1.10 7.02 -13.57
N GLY A 227 -0.05 6.22 -13.35
CA GLY A 227 1.08 6.07 -14.28
C GLY A 227 0.79 5.28 -15.55
N ARG A 228 -0.46 4.82 -15.75
CA ARG A 228 -0.90 4.10 -16.95
C ARG A 228 -0.90 4.98 -18.21
N SER A 229 -0.51 4.42 -19.35
CA SER A 229 -0.45 5.14 -20.64
C SER A 229 -1.80 5.35 -21.30
N SER A 230 -2.69 4.35 -21.24
CA SER A 230 -3.98 4.36 -21.93
C SER A 230 -5.06 3.73 -21.06
N LEU A 231 -6.33 4.11 -21.26
CA LEU A 231 -7.44 3.53 -20.51
C LEU A 231 -7.65 2.07 -20.94
N ASN A 232 -7.25 1.73 -22.16
CA ASN A 232 -7.25 0.37 -22.69
C ASN A 232 -6.29 -0.56 -21.93
N ASP A 233 -5.33 -0.01 -21.18
CA ASP A 233 -4.42 -0.78 -20.34
C ASP A 233 -5.05 -1.15 -18.98
N VAL A 234 -6.29 -0.68 -18.73
CA VAL A 234 -7.02 -0.88 -17.48
C VAL A 234 -8.22 -1.78 -17.73
N THR A 235 -8.24 -2.94 -17.09
CA THR A 235 -9.35 -3.89 -17.15
C THR A 235 -9.87 -4.20 -15.76
N VAL A 236 -11.19 -4.32 -15.63
CA VAL A 236 -11.83 -4.75 -14.39
C VAL A 236 -12.74 -5.93 -14.70
N THR A 237 -12.64 -6.98 -13.89
CA THR A 237 -13.64 -8.06 -13.84
C THR A 237 -14.33 -8.06 -12.48
N ILE A 238 -15.65 -8.20 -12.48
CA ILE A 238 -16.49 -8.27 -11.28
C ILE A 238 -17.25 -9.58 -11.33
N GLY A 239 -17.08 -10.45 -10.33
CA GLY A 239 -17.65 -11.80 -10.35
C GLY A 239 -17.22 -12.63 -11.56
N GLY A 240 -16.03 -12.35 -12.11
CA GLY A 240 -15.53 -12.95 -13.36
C GLY A 240 -16.10 -12.36 -14.65
N VAL A 241 -17.06 -11.42 -14.57
CA VAL A 241 -17.62 -10.72 -15.74
C VAL A 241 -16.82 -9.46 -16.03
N ALA A 242 -16.43 -9.25 -17.28
CA ALA A 242 -15.77 -8.01 -17.70
C ALA A 242 -16.71 -6.80 -17.50
N ALA A 243 -16.20 -5.77 -16.83
CA ALA A 243 -16.93 -4.55 -16.54
C ALA A 243 -16.31 -3.34 -17.28
N SER A 244 -17.16 -2.41 -17.73
CA SER A 244 -16.71 -1.28 -18.53
C SER A 244 -16.02 -0.23 -17.66
N VAL A 245 -14.73 0.02 -17.89
CA VAL A 245 -13.95 1.06 -17.21
C VAL A 245 -14.12 2.38 -17.96
N VAL A 246 -14.72 3.37 -17.30
CA VAL A 246 -14.99 4.70 -17.91
C VAL A 246 -13.99 5.76 -17.45
N TYR A 247 -13.29 5.53 -16.33
CA TYR A 247 -12.22 6.39 -15.83
C TYR A 247 -11.21 5.56 -15.03
N ALA A 248 -9.94 5.93 -15.10
CA ALA A 248 -8.88 5.41 -14.24
C ALA A 248 -7.75 6.44 -14.15
N GLY A 249 -7.51 7.00 -12.96
CA GLY A 249 -6.51 8.05 -12.76
C GLY A 249 -6.65 8.74 -11.40
N PRO A 250 -6.03 9.91 -11.20
CA PRO A 250 -6.08 10.63 -9.94
C PRO A 250 -7.52 10.99 -9.53
N GLN A 251 -7.84 10.87 -8.24
CA GLN A 251 -9.12 11.33 -7.67
C GLN A 251 -9.19 12.86 -7.56
N ARG A 252 -8.02 13.54 -7.54
CA ARG A 252 -7.80 15.00 -7.58
C ARG A 252 -8.05 15.79 -6.29
N THR A 253 -8.62 15.19 -5.25
CA THR A 253 -8.72 15.84 -3.93
C THR A 253 -7.55 15.48 -3.05
N TYR A 254 -7.23 14.18 -2.93
CA TYR A 254 -6.16 13.70 -2.05
C TYR A 254 -4.90 13.32 -2.85
N PRO A 255 -3.71 13.75 -2.40
CA PRO A 255 -2.45 13.32 -2.99
C PRO A 255 -2.32 11.80 -2.96
N GLY A 256 -1.74 11.24 -4.02
CA GLY A 256 -1.60 9.80 -4.22
C GLY A 256 -2.88 8.96 -4.34
N LEU A 257 -4.07 9.52 -4.11
CA LEU A 257 -5.34 8.79 -4.26
C LEU A 257 -5.76 8.71 -5.73
N ASP A 258 -5.93 7.49 -6.21
CA ASP A 258 -6.48 7.17 -7.52
C ASP A 258 -7.92 6.68 -7.41
N GLN A 259 -8.63 6.74 -8.53
CA GLN A 259 -10.00 6.30 -8.68
C GLN A 259 -10.17 5.55 -10.00
N VAL A 260 -10.98 4.48 -9.98
CA VAL A 260 -11.42 3.74 -11.17
C VAL A 260 -12.94 3.71 -11.20
N ASN A 261 -13.53 4.28 -12.23
CA ASN A 261 -14.99 4.28 -12.41
C ASN A 261 -15.40 3.17 -13.35
N VAL A 262 -16.34 2.35 -12.90
CA VAL A 262 -16.76 1.13 -13.58
C VAL A 262 -18.28 1.07 -13.64
N ALA A 263 -18.83 0.79 -14.83
CA ALA A 263 -20.25 0.47 -14.98
C ALA A 263 -20.48 -0.99 -14.59
N LEU A 264 -21.42 -1.25 -13.67
CA LEU A 264 -21.74 -2.61 -13.25
C LEU A 264 -22.51 -3.36 -14.36
N PRO A 265 -22.04 -4.54 -14.80
CA PRO A 265 -22.79 -5.37 -15.74
C PRO A 265 -24.10 -5.86 -15.13
N LEU A 266 -25.23 -5.65 -15.82
CA LEU A 266 -26.55 -6.12 -15.39
C LEU A 266 -26.60 -7.66 -15.20
N SER A 267 -25.73 -8.41 -15.88
CA SER A 267 -25.61 -9.86 -15.72
C SER A 267 -25.20 -10.31 -14.31
N LEU A 268 -24.78 -9.38 -13.45
CA LEU A 268 -24.45 -9.63 -12.06
C LEU A 268 -25.65 -9.50 -11.11
N HIS A 269 -26.85 -9.21 -11.62
CA HIS A 269 -28.08 -9.16 -10.81
C HIS A 269 -28.25 -10.47 -10.02
N ASN A 270 -28.53 -10.35 -8.72
CA ASN A 270 -28.56 -11.44 -7.73
C ASN A 270 -27.27 -12.27 -7.57
N ALA A 271 -26.10 -11.77 -7.99
CA ALA A 271 -24.85 -12.50 -7.79
C ALA A 271 -24.34 -12.50 -6.33
N GLY A 272 -24.90 -11.66 -5.46
CA GLY A 272 -24.48 -11.55 -4.06
C GLY A 272 -23.13 -10.85 -3.92
N GLU A 273 -22.30 -11.31 -2.98
CA GLU A 273 -20.96 -10.76 -2.77
C GLU A 273 -19.95 -11.34 -3.77
N VAL A 274 -19.38 -10.48 -4.60
CA VAL A 274 -18.52 -10.85 -5.73
C VAL A 274 -17.16 -10.15 -5.65
N ASP A 275 -16.16 -10.83 -6.20
CA ASP A 275 -14.80 -10.32 -6.26
C ASP A 275 -14.64 -9.28 -7.38
N VAL A 276 -13.87 -8.24 -7.12
CA VAL A 276 -13.45 -7.21 -8.05
C VAL A 276 -11.95 -7.35 -8.26
N VAL A 277 -11.56 -7.58 -9.50
CA VAL A 277 -10.16 -7.70 -9.91
C VAL A 277 -9.84 -6.59 -10.89
N LEU A 278 -9.03 -5.63 -10.43
CA LEU A 278 -8.44 -4.59 -11.27
C LEU A 278 -7.10 -5.07 -11.81
N THR A 279 -6.86 -4.86 -13.10
CA THR A 279 -5.55 -5.06 -13.73
C THR A 279 -5.17 -3.79 -14.50
N VAL A 280 -3.92 -3.35 -14.34
CA VAL A 280 -3.35 -2.18 -15.02
C VAL A 280 -2.02 -2.59 -15.63
N ASN A 281 -1.83 -2.41 -16.94
CA ASN A 281 -0.61 -2.82 -17.66
C ASN A 281 -0.24 -4.31 -17.40
N GLY A 282 -1.25 -5.19 -17.31
CA GLY A 282 -1.06 -6.62 -17.01
C GLY A 282 -0.70 -6.94 -15.55
N GLN A 283 -0.62 -5.95 -14.65
CA GLN A 283 -0.42 -6.15 -13.22
C GLN A 283 -1.76 -6.13 -12.49
N SER A 284 -2.09 -7.19 -11.76
CA SER A 284 -3.30 -7.24 -10.95
C SER A 284 -3.10 -6.53 -9.61
N ALA A 285 -4.12 -5.77 -9.18
CA ALA A 285 -4.23 -5.26 -7.82
C ALA A 285 -4.62 -6.38 -6.84
N ASN A 286 -4.62 -6.06 -5.54
CA ASN A 286 -5.31 -6.86 -4.55
C ASN A 286 -6.81 -6.99 -4.90
N THR A 287 -7.38 -8.17 -4.66
CA THR A 287 -8.80 -8.43 -4.86
C THR A 287 -9.63 -7.83 -3.73
N VAL A 288 -10.65 -7.07 -4.09
CA VAL A 288 -11.64 -6.49 -3.16
C VAL A 288 -13.03 -7.02 -3.49
N ARG A 289 -14.02 -6.78 -2.64
CA ARG A 289 -15.38 -7.30 -2.79
C ARG A 289 -16.44 -6.20 -2.75
N ILE A 290 -17.51 -6.40 -3.51
CA ILE A 290 -18.75 -5.63 -3.45
C ILE A 290 -19.94 -6.60 -3.41
N ALA A 291 -21.11 -6.14 -2.98
CA ALA A 291 -22.35 -6.91 -3.04
C ALA A 291 -23.32 -6.32 -4.06
N VAL A 292 -23.98 -7.18 -4.82
CA VAL A 292 -24.99 -6.83 -5.82
C VAL A 292 -26.21 -7.75 -5.68
N GLU A 293 -27.39 -7.20 -5.92
CA GLU A 293 -28.67 -7.92 -5.91
C GLU A 293 -29.55 -7.59 -7.11
#